data_AF-A0A9D1FX56-F1
#
_entry.id   AF-A0A9D1FX56-F1
#
_cell.length_a   1.000
_cell.length_b   1.000
_cell.length_c   1.000
_cell.angle_alpha   90.00
_cell.angle_beta   90.00
_cell.angle_gamma   90.00
#
_symmetry.space_group_name_H-M   'P 1'
#
loop_
_entity.id
_entity.type
_entity.pdbx_description
1 polymer ?
#
loop_
_entity_poly.entity_id
_entity_poly.type
_entity_poly.pdbx_seq_one_letter_code
_entity_poly.pdbx_strand_id
1 'polypeptide(L)'
;MEISGVSAKAYTSAAAAIDEDEELKEAEEEKASEEAAKTEKKEGDKVDLSSQDDYSESDVEEKAANYIQNIIASTNLTEASKAQLQQYLNSFDVAKFIKSYGPFTSTAEISAAMYAVTSGMIKRQEDE
;
A
#
# COMPACT_ATOMS: atom_id res chain seq x y z
N MET A 1 -57.90 37.22 14.33
CA MET A 1 -57.75 36.54 13.03
C MET A 1 -57.14 35.19 13.30
N GLU A 2 -57.89 34.15 12.97
CA GLU A 2 -57.56 32.74 13.16
C GLU A 2 -56.55 32.29 12.10
N ILE A 3 -55.57 31.47 12.48
CA ILE A 3 -55.09 30.40 11.62
C ILE A 3 -54.87 29.17 12.50
N SER A 4 -55.92 28.36 12.56
CA SER A 4 -55.95 27.03 13.14
C SER A 4 -55.43 26.00 12.12
N GLY A 5 -54.72 24.99 12.63
CA GLY A 5 -54.55 23.69 11.98
C GLY A 5 -53.22 23.56 11.21
N VAL A 6 -52.44 22.49 11.33
CA VAL A 6 -52.77 21.13 11.75
C VAL A 6 -51.53 20.44 12.33
N SER A 7 -51.73 19.87 13.52
CA SER A 7 -51.16 18.64 14.13
C SER A 7 -50.06 17.89 13.36
N ALA A 8 -48.88 17.73 13.94
CA ALA A 8 -48.50 16.67 14.88
C ALA A 8 -48.28 15.27 14.24
N LYS A 9 -47.03 14.83 14.26
CA LYS A 9 -46.70 13.42 14.56
C LYS A 9 -45.44 13.40 15.43
N ALA A 10 -45.66 13.05 16.68
CA ALA A 10 -44.65 12.71 17.65
C ALA A 10 -44.00 11.37 17.27
N TYR A 11 -42.70 11.24 17.50
CA TYR A 11 -42.12 10.01 18.03
C TYR A 11 -41.14 10.38 19.15
N THR A 12 -41.51 9.87 20.32
CA THR A 12 -40.88 10.00 21.63
C THR A 12 -39.80 8.94 21.82
N SER A 13 -38.83 9.26 22.69
CA SER A 13 -38.04 8.33 23.54
C SER A 13 -36.94 7.53 22.84
N ALA A 14 -35.80 7.18 23.45
CA ALA A 14 -35.20 7.44 24.75
C ALA A 14 -33.73 7.01 24.70
N ALA A 15 -32.95 7.55 25.64
CA ALA A 15 -31.65 7.14 26.17
C ALA A 15 -30.98 5.84 25.63
N ALA A 16 -29.70 5.96 25.30
CA ALA A 16 -28.63 5.13 25.88
C ALA A 16 -27.27 5.79 25.62
N ALA A 17 -26.47 5.95 26.66
CA ALA A 17 -25.02 6.02 26.54
C ALA A 17 -24.53 4.61 26.18
N ILE A 18 -23.68 4.49 25.16
CA ILE A 18 -22.74 3.39 24.96
C ILE A 18 -21.49 4.03 24.31
N ASP A 19 -20.43 4.01 25.11
CA ASP A 19 -19.03 4.00 24.71
C ASP A 19 -18.79 2.66 24.00
N GLU A 20 -18.33 2.66 22.76
CA GLU A 20 -17.69 1.50 22.14
C GLU A 20 -16.88 1.94 20.92
N ASP A 21 -15.70 1.34 20.85
CA ASP A 21 -14.57 1.48 19.95
C ASP A 21 -14.91 1.13 18.48
N GLU A 22 -13.94 1.35 17.58
CA GLU A 22 -13.82 0.67 16.29
C GLU A 22 -14.74 1.12 15.12
N GLU A 23 -14.18 1.87 14.15
CA GLU A 23 -14.43 1.53 12.74
C GLU A 23 -13.30 2.02 11.82
N LEU A 24 -12.55 1.02 11.36
CA LEU A 24 -11.58 1.06 10.27
C LEU A 24 -12.21 1.67 9.02
N LYS A 25 -11.62 2.75 8.51
CA LYS A 25 -11.92 3.24 7.16
C LYS A 25 -11.07 2.50 6.15
N GLU A 26 -11.54 1.31 5.76
CA GLU A 26 -11.23 0.72 4.46
C GLU A 26 -12.05 1.45 3.39
N ALA A 27 -11.36 2.03 2.41
CA ALA A 27 -11.97 2.48 1.17
C ALA A 27 -11.29 1.71 0.03
N GLU A 28 -11.78 0.50 -0.18
CA GLU A 28 -11.75 -0.22 -1.45
C GLU A 28 -12.50 0.63 -2.50
N GLU A 29 -11.86 0.92 -3.63
CA GLU A 29 -12.59 1.11 -4.88
C GLU A 29 -11.86 0.37 -6.01
N GLU A 30 -12.27 -0.88 -6.14
CA GLU A 30 -12.18 -1.70 -7.34
C GLU A 30 -12.81 -0.98 -8.53
N LYS A 31 -12.10 -0.86 -9.66
CA LYS A 31 -12.70 -1.02 -11.00
C LYS A 31 -11.75 -1.71 -11.97
N ALA A 32 -12.03 -2.99 -12.18
CA ALA A 32 -11.66 -3.70 -13.40
C ALA A 32 -12.48 -3.16 -14.58
N SER A 33 -11.83 -2.91 -15.72
CA SER A 33 -12.46 -3.14 -17.03
C SER A 33 -11.40 -3.62 -18.01
N GLU A 34 -11.60 -4.87 -18.38
CA GLU A 34 -10.93 -5.65 -19.41
C GLU A 34 -11.19 -5.05 -20.81
N GLU A 35 -10.15 -4.86 -21.62
CA GLU A 35 -10.30 -4.96 -23.08
C GLU A 35 -9.04 -5.59 -23.70
N ALA A 36 -9.21 -6.83 -24.14
CA ALA A 36 -8.22 -7.56 -24.92
C ALA A 36 -8.26 -7.08 -26.38
N ALA A 37 -7.17 -6.48 -26.86
CA ALA A 37 -6.89 -6.34 -28.29
C ALA A 37 -5.48 -6.86 -28.61
N LYS A 38 -5.46 -8.05 -29.18
CA LYS A 38 -4.31 -8.78 -29.73
C LYS A 38 -3.70 -8.03 -30.91
N THR A 39 -2.42 -7.62 -30.82
CA THR A 39 -1.61 -7.34 -32.02
C THR A 39 -0.13 -7.64 -31.82
N GLU A 40 0.32 -8.64 -32.59
CA GLU A 40 1.67 -8.88 -33.14
C GLU A 40 2.92 -8.72 -32.27
N LYS A 41 3.62 -9.85 -32.09
CA LYS A 41 5.05 -9.91 -31.77
C LYS A 41 5.83 -9.01 -32.74
N LYS A 42 6.38 -7.90 -32.24
CA LYS A 42 7.57 -7.29 -32.82
C LYS A 42 8.71 -7.37 -31.81
N GLU A 43 9.71 -8.12 -32.25
CA GLU A 43 11.09 -8.11 -31.82
C GLU A 43 11.56 -6.67 -31.56
N GLY A 44 12.11 -6.41 -30.37
CA GLY A 44 12.78 -5.15 -30.05
C GLY A 44 12.09 -4.25 -29.02
N ASP A 45 11.61 -4.79 -27.90
CA ASP A 45 11.38 -3.98 -26.69
C ASP A 45 12.74 -3.71 -26.02
N LYS A 46 13.58 -2.92 -26.69
CA LYS A 46 14.54 -2.10 -25.96
C LYS A 46 13.73 -0.91 -25.47
N VAL A 47 13.24 -1.01 -24.23
CA VAL A 47 12.78 0.15 -23.49
C VAL A 47 13.95 1.13 -23.50
N ASP A 48 13.83 2.18 -24.29
CA ASP A 48 14.77 3.29 -24.29
C ASP A 48 14.52 4.06 -22.99
N LEU A 49 15.19 3.64 -21.91
CA LEU A 49 15.21 4.30 -20.60
C LEU A 49 15.92 5.67 -20.64
N SER A 50 16.13 6.25 -21.82
CA SER A 50 16.94 7.45 -22.02
C SER A 50 16.17 8.75 -21.82
N SER A 51 14.88 8.68 -21.45
CA SER A 51 14.06 9.87 -21.25
C SER A 51 13.63 9.95 -19.79
N GLN A 52 14.42 10.73 -19.03
CA GLN A 52 13.99 11.55 -17.88
C GLN A 52 14.12 10.89 -16.48
N ASP A 53 15.23 11.21 -15.78
CA ASP A 53 15.41 11.14 -14.31
C ASP A 53 14.90 9.90 -13.54
N ASP A 54 14.81 8.73 -14.19
CA ASP A 54 14.44 7.48 -13.52
C ASP A 54 15.56 7.01 -12.59
N TYR A 55 15.18 6.42 -11.45
CA TYR A 55 16.11 5.78 -10.53
C TYR A 55 16.77 4.56 -11.20
N SER A 56 18.10 4.48 -11.15
CA SER A 56 18.84 3.32 -11.66
C SER A 56 18.59 2.08 -10.80
N GLU A 57 18.88 0.88 -11.34
CA GLU A 57 18.76 -0.36 -10.56
C GLU A 57 19.55 -0.29 -9.24
N SER A 58 20.76 0.26 -9.26
CA SER A 58 21.58 0.42 -8.06
C SER A 58 20.96 1.39 -7.04
N ASP A 59 20.34 2.49 -7.50
CA ASP A 59 19.67 3.42 -6.59
C ASP A 59 18.46 2.75 -5.94
N VAL A 60 17.67 2.01 -6.72
CA VAL A 60 16.49 1.29 -6.21
C VAL A 60 16.91 0.21 -5.22
N GLU A 61 17.95 -0.55 -5.53
CA GLU A 61 18.47 -1.59 -4.66
C GLU A 61 18.94 -1.01 -3.32
N GLU A 62 19.70 0.09 -3.35
CA GLU A 62 20.18 0.75 -2.14
C GLU A 62 19.00 1.27 -1.29
N LYS A 63 18.00 1.93 -1.91
CA LYS A 63 16.84 2.45 -1.19
C LYS A 63 15.95 1.33 -0.63
N ALA A 64 15.73 0.26 -1.38
CA ALA A 64 15.01 -0.91 -0.92
C ALA A 64 15.70 -1.59 0.26
N ALA A 65 17.02 -1.77 0.18
CA ALA A 65 17.81 -2.35 1.26
C ALA A 65 17.76 -1.50 2.53
N ASN A 66 17.97 -0.18 2.39
CA ASN A 66 17.89 0.76 3.50
C ASN A 66 16.50 0.79 4.15
N TYR A 67 15.43 0.70 3.35
CA TYR A 67 14.06 0.63 3.85
C TYR A 67 13.86 -0.59 4.76
N ILE A 68 14.22 -1.79 4.29
CA ILE A 68 14.07 -3.03 5.07
C ILE A 68 14.94 -2.99 6.33
N GLN A 69 16.20 -2.57 6.20
CA GLN A 69 17.11 -2.47 7.35
C GLN A 69 16.56 -1.51 8.40
N ASN A 70 16.00 -0.38 7.98
CA ASN A 70 15.40 0.59 8.90
C ASN A 70 14.18 -0.03 9.61
N ILE A 71 13.31 -0.76 8.92
CA ILE A 71 12.18 -1.45 9.57
C ILE A 71 12.68 -2.43 10.64
N ILE A 72 13.65 -3.29 10.29
CA ILE A 72 14.21 -4.29 11.21
C ILE A 72 14.83 -3.62 12.46
N ALA A 73 15.52 -2.49 12.27
CA ALA A 73 16.23 -1.80 13.35
C ALA A 73 15.35 -0.90 14.22
N SER A 74 14.34 -0.25 13.63
CA SER A 74 13.54 0.78 14.29
C SER A 74 12.17 0.31 14.78
N THR A 75 11.64 -0.78 14.23
CA THR A 75 10.32 -1.29 14.58
C THR A 75 10.43 -2.45 15.56
N ASN A 76 9.56 -2.48 16.58
CA ASN A 76 9.54 -3.59 17.54
C ASN A 76 8.84 -4.83 16.96
N LEU A 77 9.52 -5.48 16.01
CA LEU A 77 9.03 -6.66 15.29
C LEU A 77 9.22 -7.94 16.11
N THR A 78 8.36 -8.93 15.83
CA THR A 78 8.60 -10.32 16.24
C THR A 78 9.89 -10.87 15.60
N GLU A 79 10.52 -11.87 16.22
CA GLU A 79 11.73 -12.50 15.67
C GLU A 79 11.45 -13.20 14.32
N ALA A 80 10.25 -13.75 14.14
CA ALA A 80 9.82 -14.34 12.88
C ALA A 80 9.76 -13.30 11.75
N SER A 81 9.17 -12.12 12.02
CA SER A 81 9.11 -11.03 11.05
C SER A 81 10.49 -10.48 10.70
N LYS A 82 11.39 -10.33 11.68
CA LYS A 82 12.78 -9.94 11.41
C LYS A 82 13.49 -10.94 10.49
N ALA A 83 13.37 -12.23 10.78
CA ALA A 83 13.97 -13.28 9.97
C ALA A 83 13.42 -13.29 8.54
N GLN A 84 12.11 -13.12 8.37
CA GLN A 84 11.46 -13.08 7.07
C GLN A 84 11.90 -11.85 6.24
N LEU A 85 11.96 -10.67 6.86
CA LEU A 85 12.46 -9.45 6.19
C LEU A 85 13.94 -9.56 5.82
N GLN A 86 14.76 -10.15 6.70
CA GLN A 86 16.18 -10.40 6.41
C GLN A 86 16.35 -11.39 5.25
N GLN A 87 15.53 -12.43 5.19
CA GLN A 87 15.54 -13.39 4.09
C GLN A 87 15.13 -12.71 2.78
N TYR A 88 14.07 -11.88 2.81
CA TYR A 88 13.64 -11.11 1.65
C TYR A 88 14.75 -10.21 1.13
N LEU A 89 15.44 -9.49 2.02
CA LEU A 89 16.60 -8.64 1.67
C LEU A 89 17.73 -9.45 1.00
N ASN A 90 18.06 -10.62 1.54
CA ASN A 90 19.15 -11.46 1.00
C ASN A 90 18.85 -12.03 -0.39
N SER A 91 17.57 -12.17 -0.75
CA SER A 91 17.12 -12.66 -2.05
C SER A 91 16.46 -11.58 -2.91
N PHE A 92 16.68 -10.31 -2.57
CA PHE A 92 16.04 -9.20 -3.28
C PHE A 92 16.56 -9.14 -4.73
N ASP A 93 15.63 -9.15 -5.67
CA ASP A 93 15.91 -9.04 -7.10
C ASP A 93 15.38 -7.69 -7.59
N VAL A 94 16.29 -6.73 -7.72
CA VAL A 94 15.95 -5.36 -8.08
C VAL A 94 15.36 -5.24 -9.48
N ALA A 95 15.84 -6.03 -10.44
CA ALA A 95 15.33 -6.01 -11.81
C ALA A 95 13.88 -6.51 -11.84
N LYS A 96 13.58 -7.58 -11.10
CA LYS A 96 12.21 -8.08 -10.94
C LYS A 96 11.32 -7.09 -10.20
N PHE A 97 11.85 -6.41 -9.18
CA PHE A 97 11.12 -5.41 -8.42
C PHE A 97 10.76 -4.20 -9.29
N ILE A 98 11.72 -3.62 -10.02
CA ILE A 98 11.49 -2.51 -10.96
C ILE A 98 10.50 -2.91 -12.04
N LYS A 99 10.63 -4.13 -12.59
CA LYS A 99 9.66 -4.63 -13.58
C LYS A 99 8.23 -4.73 -13.05
N SER A 100 8.06 -4.95 -11.74
CA SER A 100 6.75 -5.15 -11.13
C SER A 100 6.12 -3.85 -10.60
N TYR A 101 6.94 -2.90 -10.17
CA TYR A 101 6.48 -1.70 -9.44
C TYR A 101 7.01 -0.38 -9.99
N GLY A 102 7.99 -0.40 -10.90
CA GLY A 102 8.58 0.77 -11.53
C GLY A 102 8.10 1.02 -12.97
N PRO A 103 8.77 1.88 -13.74
CA PRO A 103 9.94 2.70 -13.35
C PRO A 103 9.62 3.68 -12.22
N PHE A 104 10.66 4.11 -11.49
CA PHE A 104 10.52 5.00 -10.34
C PHE A 104 11.11 6.37 -10.63
N THR A 105 10.36 7.41 -10.31
CA THR A 105 10.76 8.81 -10.45
C THR A 105 11.11 9.45 -9.11
N SER A 106 10.85 8.77 -7.99
CA SER A 106 11.18 9.27 -6.65
C SER A 106 11.46 8.15 -5.63
N THR A 107 12.19 8.50 -4.57
CA THR A 107 12.38 7.60 -3.40
C THR A 107 11.06 7.27 -2.69
N ALA A 108 10.07 8.17 -2.76
CA ALA A 108 8.76 7.94 -2.16
C ALA A 108 8.03 6.78 -2.84
N GLU A 109 8.08 6.69 -4.17
CA GLU A 109 7.50 5.57 -4.92
C GLU A 109 8.19 4.25 -4.60
N ILE A 110 9.52 4.24 -4.49
CA ILE A 110 10.29 3.06 -4.07
C ILE A 110 9.83 2.63 -2.67
N SER A 111 9.71 3.56 -1.73
CA SER A 111 9.29 3.26 -0.35
C SER A 111 7.85 2.73 -0.29
N ALA A 112 6.94 3.27 -1.11
CA ALA A 112 5.56 2.80 -1.20
C ALA A 112 5.49 1.37 -1.77
N ALA A 113 6.25 1.09 -2.84
CA ALA A 113 6.36 -0.25 -3.40
C ALA A 113 6.97 -1.23 -2.39
N MET A 114 8.00 -0.83 -1.65
CA MET A 114 8.58 -1.65 -0.59
C MET A 114 7.60 -1.92 0.54
N TYR A 115 6.81 -0.91 0.95
CA TYR A 115 5.74 -1.10 1.92
C TYR A 115 4.71 -2.12 1.42
N ALA A 116 4.27 -2.02 0.17
CA ALA A 116 3.32 -2.98 -0.40
C ALA A 116 3.87 -4.42 -0.36
N VAL A 117 5.15 -4.62 -0.69
CA VAL A 117 5.77 -5.96 -0.70
C VAL A 117 6.01 -6.50 0.71
N THR A 118 6.38 -5.64 1.66
CA THR A 118 6.83 -6.05 2.99
C THR A 118 5.75 -6.00 4.06
N SER A 119 4.62 -5.31 3.83
CA SER A 119 3.54 -5.12 4.80
C SER A 119 3.04 -6.42 5.41
N GLY A 120 2.83 -7.46 4.60
CA GLY A 120 2.42 -8.80 5.07
C GLY A 120 3.47 -9.57 5.86
N MET A 121 4.72 -9.10 5.90
CA MET A 121 5.82 -9.69 6.67
C MET A 121 5.99 -9.02 8.04
N ILE A 122 5.40 -7.86 8.25
CA ILE A 122 5.57 -7.04 9.46
C ILE A 122 4.51 -7.45 10.48
N LYS A 123 4.97 -8.07 11.58
CA LYS A 123 4.18 -8.29 12.80
C LYS A 123 4.93 -7.68 13.98
N ARG A 124 4.24 -6.87 14.78
CA ARG A 124 4.83 -6.24 15.97
C ARG A 124 4.68 -7.19 17.15
N GLN A 125 5.56 -7.04 18.13
CA GLN A 125 5.45 -7.79 19.38
C GLN A 125 4.16 -7.49 20.16
N GLU A 126 3.54 -6.33 19.90
CA GLU A 126 2.28 -5.92 20.52
C GLU A 126 1.06 -6.61 19.88
N ASP A 127 1.23 -7.22 18.70
CA ASP A 127 0.18 -7.98 18.00
C ASP A 127 0.14 -9.47 18.44
N GLU A 128 0.98 -9.87 19.40
CA GLU A 128 1.05 -11.22 20.03
C GLU A 128 0.49 -11.19 21.47
#